data_AF-A0A523SDD3-F1
#
_entry.id   AF-A0A523SDD3-F1
#
_cell.length_a   1.000
_cell.length_b   1.000
_cell.length_c   1.000
_cell.angle_alpha   90.00
_cell.angle_beta   90.00
_cell.angle_gamma   90.00
#
_symmetry.space_group_name_H-M   'P 1'
#
loop_
_entity.id
_entity.type
_entity.pdbx_description
1 polymer ?
#
loop_
_entity_poly.entity_id
_entity_poly.type
_entity_poly.pdbx_seq_one_letter_code
_entity_poly.pdbx_strand_id
1 'polypeptide(L)'
;ALFPEEIPEVVRGLNKHVRGTSFSSNKIAGYCYELATLFSKFYDSCPVLKAEPTTRAARLELVSAFRITMGNCLRILGIPVVEKM
;
A
#
# COMPACT_ATOMS: atom_id res chain seq x y z
N ALA A 1 15.77 -0.14 -10.92
CA ALA A 1 15.54 0.78 -9.80
C ALA A 1 14.03 0.98 -9.66
N LEU A 2 13.34 0.05 -8.98
CA LEU A 2 11.87 -0.09 -9.06
C LEU A 2 11.17 0.12 -7.71
N PHE A 3 11.83 0.80 -6.78
CA PHE A 3 11.22 1.31 -5.55
C PHE A 3 11.66 2.76 -5.41
N PRO A 4 10.73 3.72 -5.25
CA PRO A 4 11.08 5.10 -4.91
C PRO A 4 11.97 5.08 -3.66
N GLU A 5 13.04 5.89 -3.66
CA GLU A 5 14.00 6.05 -2.55
C GLU A 5 13.33 6.29 -1.18
N GLU A 6 12.07 6.72 -1.20
CA GLU A 6 11.21 7.00 -0.05
C GLU A 6 10.87 5.73 0.76
N ILE A 7 10.66 4.58 0.12
CA ILE A 7 10.28 3.34 0.84
C ILE A 7 11.45 2.85 1.72
N PRO A 8 12.70 2.76 1.21
CA PRO A 8 13.85 2.46 2.05
C PRO A 8 14.09 3.47 3.18
N GLU A 9 13.82 4.76 2.97
CA GLU A 9 14.00 5.79 4.01
C GLU A 9 13.02 5.62 5.18
N VAL A 10 11.74 5.38 4.88
CA VAL A 10 10.70 5.11 5.90
C VAL A 10 11.03 3.83 6.68
N VAL A 11 11.50 2.78 6.00
CA VAL A 11 11.89 1.51 6.63
C VAL A 11 13.18 1.65 7.45
N ARG A 12 14.16 2.43 7.01
CA ARG A 12 15.38 2.72 7.80
C ARG A 12 15.05 3.51 9.07
N GLY A 13 14.00 4.34 9.06
CA GLY A 13 13.51 5.05 10.24
C GLY A 13 12.79 4.18 11.28
N LEU A 14 12.37 2.95 10.91
CA LEU A 14 11.61 2.03 11.77
C LEU A 14 12.49 1.26 12.79
N ASN A 15 13.81 1.15 12.55
CA ASN A 15 14.73 0.48 13.46
C ASN A 15 15.18 1.42 14.58
N LYS A 16 14.32 1.69 15.56
CA LYS A 16 14.78 2.08 16.90
C LYS A 16 13.70 1.88 17.96
N HIS A 17 14.05 1.08 18.98
CA HIS A 17 13.34 0.92 20.24
C HIS A 17 13.28 2.24 21.03
N VAL A 18 12.47 3.20 20.58
CA VAL A 18 12.33 4.49 21.26
C VAL A 18 10.86 4.81 21.42
N ARG A 19 10.34 4.51 22.62
CA ARG A 19 9.14 5.18 23.15
C ARG A 19 9.46 6.68 23.17
N GLY A 20 8.86 7.48 22.29
CA GLY A 20 8.81 8.93 22.43
C GLY A 20 9.58 9.80 21.43
N THR A 21 10.08 9.31 20.30
CA THR A 21 10.44 10.20 19.17
C THR A 21 9.26 10.31 18.24
N SER A 22 8.84 11.52 17.88
CA SER A 22 7.75 11.84 16.93
C SER A 22 7.71 10.86 15.76
N PHE A 23 6.99 9.74 15.96
CA PHE A 23 6.74 8.76 14.94
C PHE A 23 5.97 9.54 13.90
N SER A 24 6.56 9.71 12.72
CA SER A 24 5.81 10.27 11.60
C SER A 24 4.82 9.22 11.10
N SER A 25 4.02 8.62 11.99
CA SER A 25 2.87 7.77 11.68
C SER A 25 1.96 8.48 10.70
N ASN A 26 1.88 9.82 10.78
CA ASN A 26 1.24 10.69 9.80
C ASN A 26 1.76 10.50 8.36
N LYS A 27 3.06 10.25 8.15
CA LYS A 27 3.61 10.01 6.80
C LYS A 27 3.17 8.66 6.24
N ILE A 28 3.19 7.61 7.06
CA ILE A 28 2.72 6.28 6.64
C ILE A 28 1.21 6.29 6.43
N ALA A 29 0.45 6.97 7.29
CA ALA A 29 -0.99 7.16 7.12
C ALA A 29 -1.31 7.96 5.86
N GLY A 30 -0.55 9.02 5.57
CA GLY A 30 -0.66 9.79 4.32
C GLY A 30 -0.38 8.91 3.09
N TYR A 31 0.69 8.12 3.13
CA TYR A 31 0.99 7.16 2.07
C TYR A 31 -0.12 6.13 1.87
N CYS A 32 -0.68 5.56 2.95
CA CYS A 32 -1.84 4.66 2.86
C CYS A 32 -3.03 5.33 2.15
N TYR A 33 -3.31 6.59 2.51
CA TYR A 33 -4.42 7.34 1.94
C TYR A 33 -4.23 7.61 0.44
N GLU A 34 -3.03 8.04 0.04
CA GLU A 34 -2.69 8.25 -1.37
C GLU A 34 -2.74 6.94 -2.17
N LEU A 35 -2.20 5.86 -1.61
CA LEU A 35 -2.22 4.54 -2.23
C LEU A 35 -3.66 4.04 -2.43
N ALA A 36 -4.53 4.19 -1.43
CA ALA A 36 -5.94 3.83 -1.53
C ALA A 36 -6.66 4.69 -2.59
N THR A 37 -6.40 6.00 -2.61
CA THR A 37 -6.99 6.92 -3.60
C THR A 37 -6.58 6.55 -5.02
N LEU A 38 -5.31 6.22 -5.24
CA LEU A 38 -4.81 5.78 -6.54
C LEU A 38 -5.43 4.45 -6.97
N PHE A 39 -5.58 3.51 -6.03
CA PHE A 39 -6.22 2.23 -6.29
C PHE A 39 -7.71 2.38 -6.66
N SER A 40 -8.46 3.23 -5.96
CA SER A 40 -9.87 3.50 -6.29
C SER A 40 -10.01 4.06 -7.72
N LYS A 41 -9.18 5.04 -8.09
CA LYS A 41 -9.16 5.59 -9.46
C LYS A 41 -8.82 4.53 -10.50
N PHE A 42 -7.88 3.64 -10.19
CA PHE A 42 -7.53 2.51 -11.05
C PHE A 42 -8.73 1.56 -11.22
N TYR A 43 -9.39 1.18 -10.14
CA TYR A 43 -10.51 0.24 -10.17
C TYR A 43 -11.71 0.80 -10.95
N ASP A 44 -11.98 2.11 -10.82
CA ASP A 44 -13.03 2.81 -11.59
C ASP A 44 -12.70 2.91 -13.08
N SER A 45 -11.46 3.26 -13.42
CA SER A 45 -11.04 3.49 -14.81
C SER A 45 -10.75 2.20 -15.58
N CYS A 46 -10.41 1.11 -14.88
CA CYS A 46 -9.96 -0.15 -15.46
C CYS A 46 -10.76 -1.34 -14.89
N PRO A 47 -11.94 -1.66 -15.45
CA PRO A 47 -12.75 -2.77 -14.96
C PRO A 47 -12.01 -4.11 -15.09
N VAL A 48 -11.64 -4.71 -13.97
CA VAL A 48 -10.81 -5.93 -13.91
C VAL A 48 -11.59 -7.16 -14.40
N LEU A 49 -12.90 -7.22 -14.11
CA LEU A 49 -13.76 -8.36 -14.44
C LEU A 49 -14.18 -8.42 -15.92
N LYS A 50 -14.17 -7.27 -16.62
CA LYS A 50 -14.57 -7.16 -18.03
C LYS A 50 -13.38 -7.11 -18.99
N ALA A 51 -12.16 -7.26 -18.49
CA ALA A 51 -10.95 -7.20 -19.30
C ALA A 51 -10.68 -8.52 -20.02
N GLU A 52 -10.04 -8.43 -21.20
CA GLU A 52 -9.48 -9.57 -21.92
C GLU A 52 -8.60 -10.44 -21.00
N PRO A 53 -8.52 -11.77 -21.20
CA PRO A 53 -7.87 -12.71 -20.27
C PRO A 53 -6.41 -12.33 -19.91
N THR A 54 -5.65 -11.83 -20.88
CA THR A 54 -4.26 -11.39 -20.71
C THR A 54 -4.15 -10.13 -19.85
N THR A 55 -4.99 -9.14 -20.14
CA THR A 55 -5.08 -7.89 -19.38
C THR A 55 -5.64 -8.11 -17.97
N ARG A 56 -6.56 -9.07 -17.81
CA ARG A 56 -7.12 -9.46 -16.52
C ARG A 56 -6.05 -10.04 -15.60
N ALA A 57 -5.18 -10.91 -16.09
CA ALA A 57 -4.08 -11.47 -15.30
C ALA A 57 -3.14 -10.36 -14.78
N ALA A 58 -2.72 -9.44 -15.65
CA ALA A 58 -1.89 -8.31 -15.26
C ALA A 58 -2.57 -7.39 -14.22
N ARG A 59 -3.88 -7.14 -14.36
CA ARG A 59 -4.64 -6.34 -13.38
C ARG A 59 -4.80 -7.06 -12.04
N LEU A 60 -4.95 -8.38 -12.02
CA LEU A 60 -5.02 -9.17 -10.79
C LEU A 60 -3.69 -9.12 -10.01
N GLU A 61 -2.56 -9.17 -10.70
CA GLU A 61 -1.24 -8.99 -10.08
C GLU A 61 -1.09 -7.60 -9.44
N LEU A 62 -1.59 -6.55 -10.11
CA LEU A 62 -1.57 -5.20 -9.57
C LEU A 62 -2.44 -5.07 -8.29
N VAL A 63 -3.61 -5.71 -8.28
CA VAL A 63 -4.46 -5.81 -7.08
C VAL A 63 -3.76 -6.58 -5.95
N SER A 64 -3.07 -7.66 -6.27
CA SER A 64 -2.29 -8.45 -5.30
C SER A 64 -1.18 -7.60 -4.67
N ALA A 65 -0.41 -6.88 -5.48
CA ALA A 65 0.64 -5.97 -5.03
C ALA A 65 0.11 -4.84 -4.14
N PHE A 66 -1.04 -4.26 -4.48
CA PHE A 66 -1.74 -3.29 -3.64
C PHE A 66 -2.12 -3.90 -2.28
N ARG A 67 -2.70 -5.10 -2.27
CA ARG A 67 -3.12 -5.79 -1.05
C ARG A 67 -1.95 -6.08 -0.11
N ILE A 68 -0.82 -6.52 -0.65
CA ILE A 68 0.41 -6.77 0.12
C ILE A 68 0.95 -5.45 0.72
N THR A 69 1.05 -4.41 -0.11
CA THR A 69 1.60 -3.12 0.32
C THR A 69 0.72 -2.47 1.39
N MET A 70 -0.60 -2.42 1.17
CA MET A 70 -1.55 -1.88 2.15
C MET A 70 -1.52 -2.67 3.46
N GLY A 71 -1.47 -4.00 3.38
CA GLY A 71 -1.35 -4.85 4.56
C GLY A 71 -0.05 -4.62 5.36
N ASN A 72 1.06 -4.33 4.68
CA ASN A 72 2.31 -3.94 5.34
C ASN A 72 2.17 -2.60 6.06
N CYS A 73 1.61 -1.59 5.40
CA CYS A 73 1.46 -0.27 6.00
C CYS A 73 0.51 -0.30 7.21
N LEU A 74 -0.61 -1.02 7.11
CA LEU A 74 -1.54 -1.20 8.23
C LEU A 74 -0.89 -1.93 9.41
N ARG A 75 -0.10 -2.99 9.15
CA ARG A 75 0.67 -3.68 10.21
C ARG A 75 1.68 -2.76 10.89
N ILE A 76 2.37 -1.91 10.14
CA ILE A 76 3.31 -0.92 10.69
C ILE A 76 2.57 0.10 11.58
N LEU A 77 1.35 0.50 11.19
CA LEU A 77 0.49 1.38 11.98
C LEU A 77 -0.18 0.67 13.18
N GLY A 78 -0.03 -0.66 13.30
CA GLY A 78 -0.69 -1.46 14.34
C GLY A 78 -2.19 -1.66 14.11
N ILE A 79 -2.69 -1.42 12.90
CA ILE A 79 -4.10 -1.58 12.52
C ILE A 79 -4.29 -3.01 11.98
N PRO A 80 -5.25 -3.79 12.51
CA PRO A 80 -5.55 -5.11 11.96
C PRO A 80 -6.11 -4.99 10.54
N VAL A 81 -5.58 -5.80 9.62
CA VAL A 81 -6.06 -5.86 8.24
C VAL A 81 -7.32 -6.71 8.18
N VAL A 82 -8.39 -6.17 7.62
CA VAL A 82 -9.63 -6.93 7.38
C VAL A 82 -9.52 -7.60 6.01
N GLU A 83 -9.59 -8.93 5.95
CA GLU A 83 -9.42 -9.69 4.69
C GLU A 83 -10.66 -9.63 3.78
N LYS A 84 -11.81 -9.21 4.32
CA LYS A 84 -13.06 -8.99 3.61
C LYS A 84 -13.69 -7.69 4.09
N MET A 85 -13.88 -6.74 3.18
CA MET A 85 -14.79 -5.60 3.34
C MET A 85 -16.15 -5.97 2.77
#